data_AF-A0A2P0QLT5-F1
#
_entry.id   AF-A0A2P0QLT5-F1
#
_cell.length_a   1.000
_cell.length_b   1.000
_cell.length_c   1.000
_cell.angle_alpha   90.00
_cell.angle_beta   90.00
_cell.angle_gamma   90.00
#
_symmetry.space_group_name_H-M   'P 1'
#
loop_
_entity.id
_entity.type
_entity.pdbx_description
1 polymer ?
#
loop_
_entity_poly.entity_id
_entity_poly.type
_entity_poly.pdbx_seq_one_letter_code
_entity_poly.pdbx_strand_id
1 'polypeptide(L)' 'RTLWVNAKVKENPQVMRDINEKFLKYYSITQANYEALGHHFVPNPYALEVDATQA' A
#
# COMPACT_ATOMS: atom_id res chain seq x y z
N ARG A 1 4.11 -18.40 8.36
CA ARG A 1 4.30 -17.60 7.13
C ARG A 1 3.27 -16.49 7.16
N THR A 2 3.67 -15.25 6.93
CA THR A 2 2.71 -14.16 6.80
C THR A 2 2.29 -14.08 5.34
N LEU A 3 1.00 -14.30 5.09
CA LEU A 3 0.41 -14.21 3.77
C LEU A 3 -0.02 -12.76 3.52
N TRP A 4 0.34 -12.21 2.38
CA TRP A 4 -0.13 -10.89 1.93
C TRP A 4 -0.38 -10.92 0.43
N VAL A 5 -1.24 -10.03 -0.05
CA VAL A 5 -1.59 -9.95 -1.48
C VAL A 5 -0.80 -8.82 -2.12
N ASN A 6 -0.09 -9.15 -3.19
CA ASN A 6 0.53 -8.17 -4.06
C ASN A 6 -0.37 -7.97 -5.29
N ALA A 7 -1.21 -6.94 -5.25
CA ALA A 7 -2.17 -6.64 -6.30
C ALA A 7 -1.57 -5.66 -7.31
N LYS A 8 -1.41 -6.09 -8.56
CA LYS A 8 -1.06 -5.22 -9.68
C LYS A 8 -2.32 -4.49 -10.15
N VAL A 9 -2.33 -3.18 -9.97
CA VAL A 9 -3.43 -2.29 -10.36
C VAL A 9 -2.90 -1.21 -11.29
N LYS A 10 -3.78 -0.64 -12.13
CA LYS A 10 -3.44 0.55 -12.91
C LYS A 10 -3.30 1.73 -11.96
N GLU A 11 -2.23 2.50 -12.10
CA GLU A 11 -2.05 3.73 -11.33
C GLU A 11 -3.22 4.69 -11.57
N ASN A 12 -3.75 5.25 -10.48
CA ASN A 12 -4.83 6.23 -10.54
C ASN A 12 -4.37 7.53 -9.85
N PRO A 13 -4.01 8.57 -10.64
CA PRO A 13 -3.54 9.85 -10.09
C PRO A 13 -4.54 10.53 -9.16
N GLN A 14 -5.85 10.34 -9.39
CA GLN A 14 -6.89 10.91 -8.53
C GLN A 14 -6.87 10.27 -7.15
N VAL A 15 -6.75 8.93 -7.09
CA VAL A 15 -6.65 8.20 -5.81
C VAL A 15 -5.39 8.62 -5.05
N MET A 16 -4.26 8.75 -5.74
CA MET A 16 -3.00 9.18 -5.11
C MET A 16 -3.09 10.59 -4.53
N ARG A 17 -3.72 11.53 -5.26
CA ARG A 17 -3.96 12.89 -4.76
C ARG A 17 -4.88 12.87 -3.54
N ASP A 18 -5.98 12.14 -3.60
CA ASP A 18 -6.96 12.09 -2.53
C ASP A 18 -6.35 11.48 -1.25
N ILE A 19 -5.53 10.42 -1.38
CA ILE A 19 -4.75 9.86 -0.27
C ILE A 19 -3.86 10.93 0.36
N ASN A 20 -3.07 11.65 -0.43
CA ASN A 20 -2.19 12.70 0.07
C ASN A 20 -2.96 13.78 0.84
N GLU A 21 -4.06 14.27 0.28
CA GLU A 21 -4.90 15.27 0.94
C GLU A 21 -5.48 14.78 2.27
N LYS A 22 -5.85 13.49 2.36
CA LYS A 22 -6.32 12.92 3.63
C LYS A 22 -5.21 12.86 4.66
N PHE A 23 -4.00 12.47 4.27
CA PHE A 23 -2.85 12.47 5.19
C PHE A 23 -2.56 13.87 5.73
N LEU A 24 -2.61 14.90 4.88
CA LEU A 24 -2.36 16.29 5.31
C LEU A 24 -3.43 16.84 6.27
N LYS A 25 -4.70 16.49 6.06
CA LYS A 25 -5.82 17.10 6.79
C LYS A 25 -6.24 16.32 8.05
N TYR A 26 -6.10 15.00 8.02
CA TYR A 26 -6.77 14.14 9.00
C TYR A 26 -5.85 13.16 9.72
N TYR A 27 -4.64 12.91 9.21
CA TYR A 27 -3.70 12.01 9.88
C TYR A 27 -2.71 12.80 10.73
N SER A 28 -2.29 12.19 11.83
CA SER A 28 -1.26 12.74 12.72
C SER A 28 0.17 12.41 12.27
N ILE A 29 0.32 11.58 11.23
CA ILE A 29 1.61 11.15 10.69
C ILE A 29 1.70 11.43 9.19
N THR A 30 2.91 11.49 8.67
CA THR A 30 3.14 11.67 7.23
C THR A 30 2.95 10.35 6.48
N GLN A 31 2.54 10.45 5.21
CA GLN A 31 2.40 9.27 4.34
C GLN A 31 3.70 8.47 4.23
N ALA A 32 4.87 9.14 4.25
CA ALA A 32 6.18 8.49 4.21
C ALA A 32 6.48 7.57 5.41
N ASN A 33 5.78 7.76 6.53
CA ASN A 33 5.94 6.94 7.74
C ASN A 33 4.79 5.93 7.93
N TYR A 34 3.85 5.85 6.98
CA TYR A 34 2.67 5.00 7.10
C TYR A 34 2.93 3.56 6.62
N GLU A 35 3.82 3.38 5.63
CA GLU A 35 4.03 2.07 5.01
C GLU A 35 4.72 1.08 5.96
N ALA A 36 4.11 -0.09 6.11
CA ALA A 36 4.66 -1.21 6.89
C ALA A 36 5.57 -2.13 6.05
N LEU A 37 6.22 -1.60 5.00
CA LEU A 37 6.95 -2.39 3.99
C LEU A 37 8.37 -2.81 4.40
N GLY A 38 8.70 -2.75 5.70
CA GLY A 38 9.98 -3.24 6.19
C GLY A 38 10.00 -4.77 6.30
N HIS A 39 10.98 -5.44 5.67
CA HIS A 39 11.32 -6.84 5.94
C HIS A 39 11.55 -7.14 7.45
N HIS A 40 11.80 -6.10 8.25
CA HIS A 40 11.91 -6.18 9.70
C HIS A 40 10.59 -6.45 10.44
N PHE A 41 9.43 -6.09 9.87
CA PHE A 41 8.14 -6.27 10.52
C PHE A 41 7.45 -7.58 10.16
N VAL A 42 7.80 -8.18 9.02
CA VAL A 42 7.13 -9.37 8.49
C VAL A 42 8.12 -10.52 8.34
N PRO A 43 8.35 -11.31 9.40
CA PRO A 43 9.19 -12.49 9.29
C PRO A 43 8.52 -13.55 8.38
N ASN A 44 9.27 -14.05 7.39
CA ASN A 44 8.84 -15.08 6.44
C ASN A 44 7.59 -14.67 5.60
N PRO A 45 7.70 -13.61 4.77
CA PRO A 45 6.62 -13.13 3.93
C PRO A 45 6.38 -14.08 2.74
N TYR A 46 5.12 -14.35 2.44
CA TYR A 46 4.70 -15.04 1.23
C TYR A 46 3.62 -14.20 0.53
N ALA A 47 3.99 -13.64 -0.62
CA ALA A 47 3.12 -12.79 -1.42
C ALA A 47 2.29 -13.62 -2.40
N LEU A 48 1.00 -13.37 -2.45
CA LEU A 48 0.10 -13.87 -3.48
C LEU A 48 0.01 -12.81 -4.58
N GLU A 49 0.54 -13.12 -5.76
CA GLU A 49 0.54 -12.21 -6.91
C GLU A 49 -0.83 -12.23 -7.61
N VAL A 50 -1.48 -11.08 -7.70
CA VAL A 50 -2.80 -10.92 -8.33
C VAL A 50 -2.73 -9.81 -9.37
N ASP A 51 -3.09 -10.12 -10.61
CA ASP A 51 -3.24 -9.11 -11.67
C ASP A 51 -4.69 -8.62 -11.74
N ALA A 52 -4.92 -7.39 -11.27
CA ALA A 52 -6.23 -6.74 -11.29
C ALA A 52 -6.32 -5.67 -12.40
N THR A 53 -5.38 -5.64 -13.35
CA THR A 53 -5.40 -4.66 -14.45
C THR A 53 -6.40 -4.99 -15.55
N GLN A 54 -6.93 -6.22 -15.54
CA GLN A 54 -7.88 -6.77 -16.52
C GLN A 54 -9.34 -6.82 -16.02
N ALA A 55 -9.61 -6.34 -14.81
CA ALA A 55 -10.96 -6.28 -14.24
C ALA A 55 -11.82 -5.19 -14.89
#